data_AF-A0A224X527-F1
#
_entry.id   AF-A0A224X527-F1
#
_cell.length_a   1.000
_cell.length_b   1.000
_cell.length_c   1.000
_cell.angle_alpha   90.00
_cell.angle_beta   90.00
_cell.angle_gamma   90.00
#
_symmetry.space_group_name_H-M   'P 1'
#
loop_
_entity.id
_entity.type
_entity.pdbx_description
1 polymer ?
#
loop_
_entity_poly.entity_id
_entity_poly.type
_entity_poly.pdbx_seq_one_letter_code
_entity_poly.pdbx_strand_id
1 'polypeptide(L)'
;MFRKIACDCDERVGTEINSIKMLDDINDWLAENLEEGIFKTVKVSKAYYIGKSMAQTLKWYADKWCKCRSCGTFWEIIYPDFPANGCVRKFTKGEQYVDINKKTL
;
A
#
# COMPACT_ATOMS: atom_id res chain seq x y z
N MET A 1 16.16 1.40 25.16
CA MET A 1 15.84 2.15 23.92
C MET A 1 14.32 2.19 23.80
N PHE A 2 13.66 3.27 24.24
CA PHE A 2 12.22 3.41 24.09
C PHE A 2 11.95 4.00 22.70
N ARG A 3 11.59 3.16 21.73
CA ARG A 3 11.00 3.67 20.49
C ARG A 3 9.68 4.32 20.89
N LYS A 4 9.59 5.66 20.83
CA LYS A 4 8.29 6.32 20.83
C LYS A 4 7.50 5.71 19.67
N ILE A 5 6.48 4.92 19.97
CA ILE A 5 5.52 4.43 18.97
C ILE A 5 4.77 5.67 18.49
N ALA A 6 5.34 6.37 17.50
CA ALA A 6 4.69 7.52 16.88
C ALA A 6 3.74 7.08 15.74
N CYS A 7 3.78 5.79 15.38
CA CYS A 7 2.86 5.16 14.42
C CYS A 7 2.97 3.63 14.48
N ASP A 8 1.84 2.93 14.34
CA ASP A 8 1.77 1.46 14.18
C ASP A 8 1.94 1.02 12.72
N CYS A 9 2.75 1.76 11.97
CA CYS A 9 3.00 1.44 10.56
C CYS A 9 3.66 0.07 10.38
N ASP A 10 4.45 -0.39 11.34
CA ASP A 10 5.19 -1.66 11.29
C ASP A 10 4.33 -2.86 11.69
N GLU A 11 3.35 -2.69 12.60
CA GLU A 11 2.53 -3.82 13.08
C GLU A 11 1.51 -4.32 12.05
N ARG A 12 1.09 -3.46 11.12
CA ARG A 12 0.10 -3.80 10.07
C ARG A 12 0.73 -4.10 8.71
N VAL A 13 2.01 -4.45 8.66
CA VAL A 13 2.73 -4.73 7.38
C VAL A 13 2.30 -6.09 6.85
N GLY A 14 1.90 -6.17 5.56
CA GLY A 14 1.61 -7.44 4.90
C GLY A 14 0.21 -8.01 5.16
N THR A 15 -0.74 -7.20 5.63
CA THR A 15 -2.14 -7.62 5.78
C THR A 15 -2.77 -7.87 4.40
N GLU A 16 -3.02 -9.14 4.10
CA GLU A 16 -3.86 -9.54 2.98
C GLU A 16 -5.33 -9.28 3.32
N ILE A 17 -6.05 -8.65 2.39
CA ILE A 17 -7.48 -8.37 2.53
C ILE A 17 -8.23 -9.51 1.86
N ASN A 18 -8.58 -10.52 2.65
CA ASN A 18 -9.26 -11.72 2.16
C ASN A 18 -10.78 -11.73 2.43
N SER A 19 -11.30 -10.68 3.06
CA SER A 19 -12.73 -10.53 3.35
C SER A 19 -13.15 -9.07 3.30
N ILE A 20 -14.43 -8.83 3.00
CA ILE A 20 -15.03 -7.49 3.00
C ILE A 20 -14.91 -6.86 4.39
N LYS A 21 -15.09 -7.66 5.46
CA LYS A 21 -14.97 -7.16 6.82
C LYS A 21 -13.57 -6.59 7.12
N MET A 22 -12.50 -7.27 6.68
CA MET A 22 -11.14 -6.76 6.82
C MET A 22 -10.91 -5.49 6.02
N LEU A 23 -11.54 -5.38 4.84
CA LEU A 23 -11.49 -4.16 4.05
C LEU A 23 -12.12 -2.99 4.80
N ASP A 24 -13.31 -3.20 5.37
CA ASP A 24 -14.03 -2.19 6.13
C ASP A 24 -13.23 -1.75 7.37
N ASP A 25 -12.72 -2.70 8.17
CA ASP A 25 -11.89 -2.41 9.35
C ASP A 25 -10.64 -1.59 8.99
N ILE A 26 -10.00 -1.88 7.84
CA ILE A 26 -8.83 -1.11 7.36
C ILE A 26 -9.24 0.28 6.91
N ASN A 27 -10.37 0.40 6.20
CA ASN A 27 -10.88 1.67 5.71
C ASN A 27 -11.28 2.60 6.86
N ASP A 28 -11.97 2.08 7.87
CA ASP A 28 -12.38 2.83 9.06
C ASP A 28 -11.15 3.31 9.83
N TRP A 29 -10.22 2.41 10.14
CA TRP A 29 -8.97 2.79 10.82
C TRP A 29 -8.19 3.83 10.02
N LEU A 30 -8.10 3.68 8.69
CA LEU A 30 -7.40 4.63 7.85
C LEU A 30 -8.11 5.99 7.82
N ALA A 31 -9.45 6.01 7.82
CA ALA A 31 -10.23 7.24 7.85
C ALA A 31 -9.97 8.01 9.14
N GLU A 32 -10.04 7.35 10.30
CA GLU A 32 -9.69 7.94 11.60
C GLU A 32 -8.27 8.52 11.59
N ASN A 33 -7.31 7.75 11.07
CA ASN A 33 -5.91 8.16 10.99
C ASN A 33 -5.66 9.31 9.99
N LEU A 34 -6.51 9.47 8.97
CA LEU A 34 -6.48 10.59 8.04
C LEU A 34 -7.10 11.84 8.68
N GLU A 35 -8.18 11.70 9.44
CA GLU A 35 -8.85 12.79 10.18
C GLU A 35 -7.95 13.34 11.29
N GLU A 36 -7.30 12.47 12.07
CA GLU A 36 -6.29 12.81 13.07
C GLU A 36 -5.02 13.43 12.45
N GLY A 37 -4.89 13.42 11.12
CA GLY A 37 -3.76 14.01 10.40
C GLY A 37 -2.46 13.22 10.52
N ILE A 38 -2.50 12.00 11.08
CA ILE A 38 -1.38 11.06 11.15
C ILE A 38 -0.98 10.63 9.74
N PHE A 39 -1.97 10.42 8.87
CA PHE A 39 -1.76 10.11 7.46
C PHE A 39 -2.16 11.26 6.55
N LYS A 40 -1.65 11.22 5.33
CA LYS A 40 -2.03 12.12 4.25
C LYS A 40 -2.32 11.32 3.00
N THR A 41 -3.50 11.51 2.41
CA THR A 41 -3.83 10.93 1.10
C THR A 41 -2.93 11.53 0.03
N VAL A 42 -2.38 10.67 -0.83
CA VAL A 42 -1.54 11.01 -1.96
C VAL A 42 -2.21 10.51 -3.23
N LYS A 43 -2.16 11.29 -4.29
CA LYS A 43 -2.68 10.85 -5.59
C LYS A 43 -1.80 9.72 -6.14
N VAL A 44 -2.42 8.61 -6.50
CA VAL A 44 -1.76 7.50 -7.17
C VAL A 44 -1.22 8.01 -8.51
N SER A 45 0.10 7.95 -8.68
CA SER A 45 0.79 8.49 -9.87
C SER A 45 1.68 7.46 -10.55
N LYS A 46 2.04 6.37 -9.87
CA LYS A 46 2.83 5.28 -10.44
C LYS A 46 2.10 3.96 -10.29
N ALA A 47 2.29 3.11 -11.30
CA ALA A 47 1.83 1.73 -11.26
C ALA A 47 2.72 0.95 -10.30
N TYR A 48 2.13 0.07 -9.48
CA TYR A 48 2.89 -0.83 -8.62
C TYR A 48 3.38 -2.08 -9.37
N TYR A 49 2.84 -2.33 -10.57
CA TYR A 49 3.23 -3.43 -11.43
C TYR A 49 3.16 -2.99 -12.90
N ILE A 50 4.22 -3.29 -13.65
CA ILE A 50 4.30 -3.06 -15.10
C ILE A 50 4.71 -4.37 -15.76
N GLY A 51 3.75 -5.09 -16.34
CA GLY A 51 4.02 -6.24 -17.19
C GLY A 51 4.23 -5.80 -18.64
N LYS A 52 5.28 -6.30 -19.29
CA LYS A 52 5.47 -6.14 -20.74
C LYS A 52 5.22 -7.47 -21.43
N SER A 53 4.27 -7.51 -22.36
CA SER A 53 4.14 -8.60 -23.34
C SER A 53 4.67 -8.14 -24.69
N MET A 54 4.83 -9.07 -25.65
CA MET A 54 5.24 -8.73 -27.02
C MET A 54 4.27 -7.77 -27.73
N ALA A 55 3.02 -7.67 -27.28
CA ALA A 55 1.99 -6.85 -27.92
C ALA A 55 1.57 -5.61 -27.11
N GLN A 56 1.62 -5.65 -25.78
CA GLN A 56 1.08 -4.57 -24.94
C GLN A 56 1.82 -4.42 -23.60
N THR A 57 1.76 -3.21 -23.03
CA THR A 57 2.23 -2.93 -21.66
C THR A 57 1.03 -2.91 -20.72
N LEU A 58 0.98 -3.87 -19.81
CA LEU A 58 -0.01 -3.94 -18.73
C LEU A 58 0.51 -3.14 -17.53
N LYS A 59 -0.28 -2.20 -17.00
CA LYS A 59 0.08 -1.41 -15.81
C LYS A 59 -1.01 -1.54 -14.77
N TRP A 60 -0.67 -1.94 -13.55
CA TRP A 60 -1.61 -1.99 -12.42
C TRP A 60 -1.31 -0.87 -11.44
N TYR A 61 -2.36 -0.15 -11.06
CA TYR A 61 -2.31 0.98 -10.15
C TYR A 61 -3.05 0.62 -8.87
N ALA A 62 -2.58 1.15 -7.74
CA ALA A 62 -3.29 1.01 -6.49
C ALA A 62 -4.55 1.89 -6.50
N ASP A 63 -5.54 1.54 -5.69
CA ASP A 63 -6.75 2.36 -5.53
C ASP A 63 -6.46 3.62 -4.73
N LYS A 64 -5.60 3.50 -3.70
CA LYS A 64 -5.31 4.58 -2.78
C LYS A 64 -3.85 4.58 -2.35
N TRP A 65 -3.24 5.76 -2.30
CA TRP A 65 -1.96 5.97 -1.64
C TRP A 65 -2.13 6.85 -0.41
N CYS A 66 -1.53 6.45 0.70
CA CYS A 66 -1.50 7.22 1.93
C CYS A 66 -0.06 7.30 2.44
N LYS A 67 0.36 8.46 2.92
CA LYS A 67 1.68 8.66 3.52
C LYS A 67 1.53 8.95 5.00
N CYS A 68 2.19 8.16 5.84
CA CYS A 68 2.31 8.47 7.26
C CYS A 68 3.18 9.73 7.44
N ARG A 69 2.68 10.70 8.19
CA ARG A 69 3.44 11.91 8.55
C ARG A 69 4.48 11.64 9.64
N SER A 70 4.22 10.68 10.53
CA SER A 70 5.12 10.33 11.64
C SER A 70 6.42 9.67 11.18
N CYS A 71 6.34 8.61 10.36
CA CYS A 71 7.52 7.86 9.90
C CYS A 71 7.85 8.06 8.41
N GLY A 72 6.95 8.65 7.63
CA GLY A 72 7.15 8.86 6.19
C GLY A 72 6.84 7.64 5.31
N THR A 73 6.39 6.52 5.88
CA THR A 73 6.01 5.31 5.14
C THR A 73 4.84 5.57 4.19
N PHE A 74 4.96 5.09 2.95
CA PHE A 74 3.86 5.08 1.99
C PHE A 74 3.11 3.76 2.09
N TRP A 75 1.79 3.86 2.09
CA TRP A 75 0.84 2.76 2.05
C TRP A 75 0.16 2.81 0.69
N GLU A 76 0.20 1.71 -0.02
CA GLU A 76 -0.60 1.46 -1.21
C GLU A 76 -1.67 0.45 -0.86
N ILE A 77 -2.91 0.84 -1.08
CA ILE A 77 -4.05 0.00 -0.80
C ILE A 77 -4.60 -0.45 -2.14
N ILE A 78 -4.65 -1.76 -2.30
CA ILE A 78 -5.26 -2.44 -3.43
C ILE A 78 -6.50 -3.12 -2.86
N TYR A 79 -7.67 -2.65 -3.27
CA TYR A 79 -8.92 -3.23 -2.83
C TYR A 79 -9.15 -4.60 -3.49
N PRO A 80 -9.74 -5.57 -2.78
CA PRO A 80 -10.12 -6.84 -3.38
C PRO A 80 -11.17 -6.61 -4.47
N ASP A 81 -11.01 -7.30 -5.60
CA ASP A 81 -12.05 -7.47 -6.62
C ASP A 81 -12.43 -8.95 -6.65
N PHE A 82 -13.36 -9.35 -5.77
CA PHE A 82 -13.62 -10.75 -5.47
C PHE A 82 -13.92 -11.56 -6.74
N PRO A 83 -13.22 -12.69 -6.97
CA PRO A 83 -12.46 -13.51 -6.00
C PRO A 83 -10.99 -13.11 -5.78
N ALA A 84 -10.48 -12.03 -6.38
CA ALA A 84 -9.12 -11.56 -6.16
C ALA A 84 -8.98 -10.86 -4.81
N ASN A 85 -7.98 -11.28 -4.03
CA ASN A 85 -7.66 -10.67 -2.74
C ASN A 85 -7.07 -9.27 -2.93
N GLY A 86 -7.43 -8.38 -2.03
CA GLY A 86 -6.78 -7.08 -1.89
C GLY A 86 -5.53 -7.20 -1.04
N CYS A 87 -4.72 -6.16 -1.02
CA CYS A 87 -3.58 -6.11 -0.12
C CYS A 87 -3.19 -4.67 0.21
N VAL A 88 -2.60 -4.52 1.39
CA VAL A 88 -1.93 -3.29 1.77
C VAL A 88 -0.43 -3.47 1.59
N ARG A 89 0.13 -2.81 0.58
CA ARG A 89 1.57 -2.75 0.35
C ARG A 89 2.14 -1.51 1.04
N LYS A 90 3.36 -1.61 1.56
CA LYS A 90 4.07 -0.45 2.13
C LYS A 90 5.45 -0.37 1.53
N PHE A 91 5.92 0.85 1.30
CA PHE A 91 7.30 1.11 0.89
C PHE A 91 7.85 2.31 1.65
N THR A 92 9.07 2.19 2.12
CA THR A 92 9.80 3.29 2.76
C THR A 92 10.50 4.15 1.72
N LYS A 93 10.78 5.41 2.07
CA LYS A 93 11.48 6.34 1.18
C LYS A 93 12.93 5.86 0.98
N GLY A 94 13.17 5.12 -0.09
CA GLY A 94 14.46 4.46 -0.39
C GLY A 94 14.28 3.09 -1.05
N GLU A 95 13.15 2.44 -0.80
CA GLU A 95 12.74 1.24 -1.52
C GLU A 95 12.16 1.66 -2.87
N GLN A 96 12.99 1.59 -3.91
CA GLN A 96 12.49 1.61 -5.28
C GLN A 96 11.64 0.36 -5.48
N TYR A 97 10.48 0.49 -6.12
CA TYR A 97 9.68 -0.63 -6.60
C TYR A 97 10.61 -1.65 -7.27
N VAL A 98 10.82 -2.78 -6.62
CA VAL A 98 11.54 -3.88 -7.22
C VAL A 98 10.54 -4.54 -8.15
N ASP A 99 10.77 -4.40 -9.46
CA ASP A 99 10.16 -5.27 -10.46
C ASP A 99 10.38 -6.72 -10.02
N ILE A 100 9.32 -7.37 -9.55
CA ILE A 100 9.34 -8.77 -9.09
C ILE A 100 9.66 -9.77 -10.23
N ASN A 101 9.92 -9.26 -11.44
CA ASN A 101 10.28 -10.03 -12.63
C ASN A 101 11.64 -9.64 -13.25
N LYS A 102 12.54 -8.96 -12.53
CA LYS A 102 13.97 -9.10 -12.86
C LYS A 102 14.45 -10.47 -12.38
N LYS A 103 14.04 -11.52 -13.10
CA LYS A 103 14.92 -12.68 -13.29
C LYS A 103 16.17 -12.13 -13.99
N THR A 104 17.19 -11.85 -13.19
CA THR A 104 18.54 -11.65 -13.67
C THR A 104 18.89 -12.86 -14.52
N LEU A 105 19.26 -12.59 -15.78
CA LEU A 105 19.80 -13.55 -16.73
C LEU A 105 20.97 -14.35 -16.13
#